data_AF-A0A6V7WYM6-F1
#
_entry.id   AF-A0A6V7WYM6-F1
#
_cell.length_a   1.000
_cell.length_b   1.000
_cell.length_c   1.000
_cell.angle_alpha   90.00
_cell.angle_beta   90.00
_cell.angle_gamma   90.00
#
_symmetry.space_group_name_H-M   'P 1'
#
loop_
_entity.id
_entity.type
_entity.pdbx_description
1 polymer ?
#
loop_
_entity_poly.entity_id
_entity_poly.type
_entity_poly.pdbx_seq_one_letter_code
_entity_poly.pdbx_strand_id
1 'polypeptide(L)'
;MKAFFPEDAVITVPAYFNDSQRQATKDAGTISGLNVLRIINEPTAAAIDYGLDKKGQGEHNVLIFDLCCGTFDVSILTIEDGIFDVKSTAGDSLWRRRF
;
A
#
# COMPACT_ATOMS: atom_id res chain seq x y z
N MET A 1 0.45 -24.60 25.77
CA MET A 1 -0.23 -23.94 24.62
C MET A 1 0.80 -23.13 23.87
N LYS A 2 1.09 -23.42 22.60
CA LYS A 2 1.85 -22.51 21.72
C LYS A 2 0.84 -21.48 21.22
N ALA A 3 1.00 -20.21 21.57
CA ALA A 3 0.24 -19.15 20.93
C ALA A 3 0.62 -19.13 19.44
N PHE A 4 -0.37 -19.14 18.55
CA PHE A 4 -0.15 -19.05 17.11
C PHE A 4 0.14 -17.58 16.78
N PHE A 5 1.42 -17.22 16.80
CA PHE A 5 1.86 -15.93 16.27
C PHE A 5 2.13 -16.11 14.77
N PRO A 6 1.54 -15.29 13.89
CA PRO A 6 1.86 -15.34 12.48
C PRO A 6 3.33 -14.98 12.27
N GLU A 7 4.08 -15.87 11.64
CA GLU A 7 5.52 -15.70 11.39
C GLU A 7 5.76 -14.88 10.12
N ASP A 8 4.88 -14.96 9.12
CA ASP A 8 5.05 -14.31 7.82
C ASP A 8 4.07 -13.13 7.63
N ALA A 9 4.55 -12.04 7.02
CA ALA A 9 3.73 -10.86 6.76
C ALA A 9 4.07 -10.16 5.43
N VAL A 10 3.04 -9.56 4.82
CA VAL A 10 3.18 -8.52 3.80
C VAL A 10 2.73 -7.21 4.44
N ILE A 11 3.52 -6.15 4.28
CA ILE A 11 3.26 -4.86 4.93
C ILE A 11 3.00 -3.80 3.84
N THR A 12 1.94 -3.01 4.02
CA THR A 12 1.61 -1.89 3.15
C THR A 12 2.35 -0.63 3.57
N VAL A 13 2.70 0.22 2.61
CA VAL A 13 3.25 1.56 2.83
C VAL A 13 2.64 2.56 1.83
N PRO A 14 2.68 3.87 2.12
CA PRO A 14 2.26 4.88 1.16
C PRO A 14 3.03 4.80 -0.15
N ALA A 15 2.35 5.06 -1.28
CA ALA A 15 2.97 4.92 -2.61
C ALA A 15 4.19 5.84 -2.81
N TYR A 16 4.20 7.00 -2.16
CA TYR A 16 5.29 7.98 -2.23
C TYR A 16 6.50 7.67 -1.32
N PHE A 17 6.47 6.58 -0.54
CA PHE A 17 7.62 6.20 0.28
C PHE A 17 8.84 5.88 -0.59
N ASN A 18 9.98 6.47 -0.24
CA ASN A 18 11.27 6.16 -0.85
C ASN A 18 11.89 4.88 -0.25
N ASP A 19 13.02 4.44 -0.83
CA ASP A 19 13.68 3.18 -0.44
C ASP A 19 14.09 3.14 1.03
N SER A 20 14.56 4.25 1.59
CA SER A 20 14.97 4.33 2.99
C SER A 20 13.78 4.15 3.95
N GLN A 21 12.65 4.79 3.65
CA GLN A 21 11.42 4.66 4.44
C GLN A 21 10.83 3.25 4.35
N ARG A 22 10.89 2.63 3.16
CA ARG A 22 10.48 1.24 2.95
C ARG A 22 11.35 0.27 3.73
N GLN A 23 12.68 0.47 3.69
CA GLN A 23 13.61 -0.35 4.44
C GLN A 23 13.38 -0.22 5.95
N ALA A 24 13.21 1.01 6.46
CA ALA A 24 12.88 1.23 7.87
C ALA A 24 11.60 0.50 8.30
N THR A 25 10.58 0.47 7.44
CA THR A 25 9.33 -0.26 7.71
C THR A 25 9.55 -1.78 7.74
N LYS A 26 10.35 -2.31 6.81
CA LYS A 26 10.72 -3.74 6.77
C LYS A 26 11.54 -4.14 8.00
N ASP A 27 12.48 -3.29 8.41
CA ASP A 27 13.31 -3.50 9.60
C ASP A 27 12.44 -3.51 10.87
N ALA A 28 11.48 -2.59 10.98
CA ALA A 28 10.53 -2.57 12.09
C ALA A 28 9.70 -3.86 12.18
N GLY A 29 9.23 -4.39 11.03
CA GLY A 29 8.57 -5.70 10.98
C GLY A 29 9.48 -6.84 11.43
N THR A 30 10.74 -6.83 10.98
CA THR A 30 11.75 -7.85 11.36
C THR A 30 12.08 -7.80 12.84
N ILE A 31 12.26 -6.60 13.42
CA ILE A 31 12.47 -6.38 14.86
C ILE A 31 11.28 -6.88 15.67
N SER A 32 10.07 -6.78 15.12
CA SER A 32 8.83 -7.28 15.74
C SER A 32 8.67 -8.80 15.63
N GLY A 33 9.64 -9.51 15.05
CA GLY A 33 9.64 -10.97 14.91
C GLY A 33 8.86 -11.48 13.69
N LEU A 34 8.53 -10.61 12.73
CA LEU A 34 7.86 -10.99 11.49
C LEU A 34 8.88 -11.23 10.37
N ASN A 35 8.70 -12.31 9.61
CA ASN A 35 9.31 -12.49 8.31
C ASN A 35 8.55 -11.66 7.27
N VAL A 36 9.08 -10.49 6.94
CA VAL A 36 8.46 -9.56 5.98
C VAL A 36 8.72 -10.03 4.55
N LEU A 37 7.75 -10.73 3.97
CA LEU A 37 7.80 -11.31 2.62
C LEU A 37 7.87 -10.23 1.53
N ARG A 38 7.11 -9.15 1.70
CA ARG A 38 7.03 -8.06 0.73
C ARG A 38 6.55 -6.76 1.37
N ILE A 39 7.05 -5.64 0.86
CA ILE A 39 6.45 -4.32 1.05
C ILE A 39 5.66 -3.98 -0.21
N ILE A 40 4.40 -3.60 -0.07
CA ILE A 40 3.54 -3.20 -1.20
C ILE A 40 2.96 -1.81 -0.97
N ASN A 41 2.53 -1.14 -2.04
CA ASN A 41 1.86 0.14 -1.91
C ASN A 41 0.44 -0.06 -1.38
N GLU A 42 0.00 0.81 -0.47
CA GLU A 42 -1.39 0.92 -0.01
C GLU A 42 -2.41 0.94 -1.16
N PRO A 43 -2.27 1.80 -2.19
CA PRO A 43 -3.22 1.81 -3.29
C PRO A 43 -3.23 0.50 -4.09
N THR A 44 -2.09 -0.18 -4.23
CA THR A 44 -2.04 -1.49 -4.89
C THR A 44 -2.78 -2.54 -4.06
N ALA A 45 -2.61 -2.53 -2.73
CA ALA A 45 -3.32 -3.43 -1.83
C ALA A 45 -4.84 -3.21 -1.90
N ALA A 46 -5.28 -1.95 -1.91
CA ALA A 46 -6.69 -1.60 -2.07
C ALA A 46 -7.23 -2.07 -3.44
N ALA A 47 -6.49 -1.86 -4.52
CA ALA A 47 -6.92 -2.31 -5.85
C ALA A 47 -7.07 -3.84 -5.95
N ILE A 48 -6.18 -4.60 -5.30
CA ILE A 48 -6.28 -6.07 -5.18
C ILE A 48 -7.51 -6.48 -4.36
N ASP A 49 -7.77 -5.82 -3.22
CA ASP A 49 -8.93 -6.13 -2.36
C ASP A 49 -10.27 -5.91 -3.09
N TYR A 50 -10.37 -4.84 -3.89
CA TYR A 50 -11.53 -4.59 -4.75
C TYR A 50 -11.67 -5.57 -5.93
N GLY A 51 -10.71 -6.48 -6.10
CA GLY A 51 -10.65 -7.48 -7.17
C GLY A 51 -10.42 -6.87 -8.54
N LEU A 52 -9.72 -5.73 -8.61
CA LEU A 52 -9.46 -5.02 -9.87
C LEU A 52 -8.39 -5.73 -10.70
N ASP A 53 -7.62 -6.66 -10.12
CA ASP A 53 -6.77 -7.61 -10.84
C ASP A 53 -7.56 -8.59 -11.71
N LYS A 54 -8.81 -8.87 -11.35
CA LYS A 54 -9.66 -9.90 -12.00
C LYS A 54 -10.78 -9.31 -12.85
N LYS A 55 -11.00 -8.00 -12.77
CA LYS A 55 -12.11 -7.32 -13.44
C LYS A 55 -11.64 -6.67 -14.73
N GLY A 56 -11.88 -7.37 -15.83
CA GLY A 56 -11.97 -6.78 -17.17
C GLY A 56 -10.87 -7.22 -18.13
N GLN A 57 -11.20 -7.13 -19.42
CA GLN A 57 -10.24 -7.25 -20.51
C GLN A 57 -9.79 -5.84 -20.89
N GLY A 58 -8.49 -5.59 -20.92
CA GLY A 58 -7.88 -4.32 -21.33
C GLY A 58 -7.43 -3.42 -20.18
N GLU A 59 -6.89 -2.26 -20.54
CA GLU A 59 -6.39 -1.26 -19.60
C GLU A 59 -7.54 -0.55 -18.87
N HIS A 60 -7.43 -0.42 -17.54
CA HIS A 60 -8.37 0.33 -16.72
C HIS A 60 -7.65 1.33 -15.83
N ASN A 61 -8.17 2.56 -15.78
CA ASN A 61 -7.65 3.61 -14.92
C ASN A 61 -8.51 3.74 -13.66
N VAL A 62 -7.86 3.72 -12.50
CA VAL A 62 -8.47 3.67 -11.18
C VAL A 62 -7.95 4.84 -10.36
N LEU A 63 -8.87 5.59 -9.74
CA LEU A 63 -8.54 6.57 -8.73
C LEU A 63 -8.75 5.93 -7.35
N ILE A 64 -7.72 6.02 -6.51
CA ILE A 64 -7.78 5.59 -5.12
C ILE A 64 -7.73 6.84 -4.24
N PHE A 65 -8.71 6.95 -3.36
CA PHE A 65 -8.86 8.03 -2.39
C PHE A 65 -8.70 7.44 -1.00
N ASP A 66 -7.57 7.73 -0.35
CA ASP A 66 -7.26 7.30 1.00
C ASP A 66 -7.33 8.53 1.93
N LEU A 67 -8.29 8.51 2.85
CA LEU A 67 -8.45 9.56 3.85
C LEU A 67 -8.47 8.92 5.23
N CYS A 68 -7.31 8.96 5.86
CA CYS A 68 -7.10 8.46 7.20
C CYS A 68 -7.08 9.59 8.23
N CYS A 69 -6.99 9.24 9.52
CA CYS A 69 -7.10 10.21 10.62
C CYS A 69 -5.97 11.26 10.67
N GLY A 70 -4.87 11.04 9.97
CA GLY A 70 -3.70 11.92 9.96
C GLY A 70 -3.20 12.30 8.57
N THR A 71 -3.42 11.45 7.57
CA THR A 71 -2.92 11.59 6.21
C THR A 71 -4.07 11.57 5.21
N PHE A 72 -3.86 12.23 4.08
CA PHE A 72 -4.75 12.22 2.95
C PHE A 72 -3.93 11.94 1.70
N ASP A 73 -4.28 10.90 0.94
CA ASP A 73 -3.54 10.49 -0.25
C ASP A 73 -4.50 10.13 -1.39
N VAL A 74 -4.15 10.59 -2.59
CA VAL A 74 -4.85 10.26 -3.85
C VAL A 74 -3.85 9.68 -4.81
N SER A 75 -4.15 8.50 -5.35
CA SER A 75 -3.33 7.82 -6.34
C SER A 75 -4.13 7.50 -7.59
N ILE A 76 -3.53 7.68 -8.76
CA ILE A 76 -4.06 7.20 -10.04
C ILE A 76 -3.26 5.98 -10.47
N LEU A 77 -3.96 4.88 -10.70
CA LEU A 77 -3.39 3.60 -11.09
C LEU A 77 -3.91 3.22 -12.47
N THR A 78 -3.01 2.70 -13.29
CA THR A 78 -3.37 1.95 -14.49
C THR A 78 -3.21 0.47 -14.18
N ILE A 79 -4.23 -0.31 -14.48
CA ILE A 79 -4.25 -1.77 -14.27
C ILE A 79 -4.42 -2.44 -15.63
N GLU A 80 -3.50 -3.32 -15.98
CA GLU A 80 -3.52 -4.10 -17.20
C GLU A 80 -2.93 -5.49 -16.91
N ASP A 81 -3.66 -6.56 -17.24
CA ASP A 81 -3.23 -7.96 -17.05
C ASP A 81 -2.64 -8.28 -15.65
N GLY A 82 -3.23 -7.69 -14.61
CA GLY A 82 -2.78 -7.87 -13.21
C GLY A 82 -1.53 -7.09 -12.83
N ILE A 83 -1.00 -6.26 -13.73
CA ILE A 83 0.08 -5.30 -13.47
C ILE A 83 -0.56 -4.00 -12.97
N PHE A 84 -0.10 -3.52 -11.81
CA PHE A 84 -0.56 -2.28 -11.19
C PHE A 84 0.53 -1.22 -11.33
N ASP A 85 0.29 -0.21 -12.14
CA ASP A 85 1.21 0.91 -12.33
C ASP A 85 0.67 2.19 -11.69
N VAL A 86 1.39 2.73 -10.71
CA VAL A 86 1.03 3.98 -10.04
C VAL A 86 1.51 5.15 -10.90
N LYS A 87 0.61 5.76 -11.66
CA LYS A 87 0.93 6.86 -12.58
C LYS A 87 1.21 8.16 -11.86
N SER A 88 0.46 8.43 -10.81
CA SER A 88 0.65 9.62 -9.98
C SER A 88 0.12 9.39 -8.58
N THR A 89 0.74 10.05 -7.61
CA THR A 89 0.28 10.11 -6.23
C THR A 89 0.48 11.52 -5.71
N ALA A 90 -0.50 12.05 -4.98
CA ALA A 90 -0.44 13.34 -4.32
C ALA A 90 -1.24 13.29 -3.02
N GLY A 91 -0.87 14.11 -2.04
CA GLY A 91 -1.49 14.02 -0.73
C GLY A 91 -0.94 15.03 0.27
N ASP A 92 -1.40 14.91 1.51
CA ASP A 92 -0.95 15.66 2.66
C ASP A 92 -0.76 14.73 3.88
N SER A 93 0.51 14.50 4.22
CA SER A 93 0.92 13.70 5.38
C SER A 93 0.59 14.32 6.75
N LEU A 94 0.20 15.61 6.78
CA LEU A 94 -0.16 16.34 7.99
C LEU A 94 -1.57 16.93 7.90
N TRP A 95 -2.47 16.28 7.15
CA TRP A 95 -3.83 16.74 6.91
C TRP A 95 -4.55 17.20 8.19
N ARG A 96 -4.41 16.44 9.28
CA ARG A 96 -5.04 16.79 10.58
C ARG A 96 -4.51 18.08 11.22
N ARG A 97 -3.33 18.58 10.84
CA ARG A 97 -2.74 19.80 11.41
C ARG A 97 -3.16 21.08 10.68
N ARG A 98 -4.06 20.99 9.70
CA ARG A 98 -4.55 22.15 8.95
C ARG A 98 -5.78 22.84 9.55
N PHE A 99 -6.36 22.28 10.61
CA PHE A 99 -7.56 22.80 11.27
C PHE A 99 -7.46 22.69 12.79
#